data_AF-A0A8S8YIN0-F1
#
_entry.id   AF-A0A8S8YIN0-F1
#
_cell.length_a   1.000
_cell.length_b   1.000
_cell.length_c   1.000
_cell.angle_alpha   90.00
_cell.angle_beta   90.00
_cell.angle_gamma   90.00
#
_symmetry.space_group_name_H-M   'P 1'
#
loop_
_entity.id
_entity.type
_entity.pdbx_description
1 polymer ?
#
loop_
_entity_poly.entity_id
_entity_poly.type
_entity_poly.pdbx_seq_one_letter_code
_entity_poly.pdbx_strand_id
1 'polypeptide(L)'
;MTERHDPSACRRILRSAKENGLSRELLDAAQELRDGIYRAEALCGLCGSSEMIDEDRNDWIPIIVDSMLEEERSWRLAESIGIVAKSASKWPKGSARSTIIEHLISLTGGLPTGKDRVDALKSISSRVPERHLPELMLLAIENHGLEAKAARPVIKAMVQSRNHDMITQIMPLMTEASPDLAVRMLDSLHRISGQEKFTIQPSALEIALPLLGEAEFETVRTLCSNARVLVMSSCWQMHCKEWMNEPSVLP
;
A
#
# COMPACT_ATOMS: atom_id res chain seq x y z
N MET A 1 -7.49 24.97 -33.80
CA MET A 1 -7.91 24.08 -32.71
C MET A 1 -6.73 23.92 -31.77
N THR A 2 -6.76 24.54 -30.59
CA THR A 2 -5.71 24.38 -29.58
C THR A 2 -5.75 22.93 -29.08
N GLU A 3 -4.63 22.22 -29.14
CA GLU A 3 -4.48 20.92 -28.49
C GLU A 3 -4.85 21.06 -27.01
N ARG A 4 -6.01 20.53 -26.62
CA ARG A 4 -6.47 20.51 -25.23
C ARG A 4 -5.55 19.54 -24.48
N HIS A 5 -4.52 20.09 -23.85
CA HIS A 5 -3.60 19.32 -23.00
C HIS A 5 -4.30 18.99 -21.68
N ASP A 6 -4.86 17.79 -21.58
CA ASP A 6 -5.66 17.32 -20.44
C ASP A 6 -4.99 17.46 -19.07
N PRO A 7 -3.66 17.25 -18.89
CA PRO A 7 -3.02 17.51 -17.59
C PRO A 7 -3.16 18.98 -17.15
N SER A 8 -3.10 19.92 -18.10
CA SER A 8 -3.26 21.34 -17.80
C SER A 8 -4.72 21.71 -17.61
N ALA A 9 -5.64 21.06 -18.33
CA ALA A 9 -7.08 21.26 -18.14
C ALA A 9 -7.56 20.74 -16.78
N CYS A 10 -7.18 19.53 -16.39
CA CYS A 10 -7.44 18.95 -15.06
C CYS A 10 -6.98 19.89 -13.94
N ARG A 11 -5.72 20.35 -13.99
CA ARG A 11 -5.20 21.30 -12.99
C ARG A 11 -5.96 22.62 -12.93
N ARG A 12 -6.47 23.12 -14.06
CA ARG A 12 -7.31 24.34 -14.09
C ARG A 12 -8.64 24.08 -13.42
N ILE A 13 -9.33 22.99 -13.74
CA ILE A 13 -10.62 22.60 -13.16
C ILE A 13 -10.51 22.53 -11.63
N LEU A 14 -9.54 21.78 -11.11
CA LEU A 14 -9.35 21.62 -9.67
C LEU A 14 -8.98 22.92 -8.96
N ARG A 15 -8.24 23.82 -9.63
CA ARG A 15 -7.93 25.14 -9.08
C ARG A 15 -9.16 26.03 -9.04
N SER A 16 -9.94 26.07 -10.12
CA SER A 16 -11.18 26.84 -10.19
C SER A 16 -12.19 26.39 -9.13
N ALA A 17 -12.30 25.08 -8.87
CA ALA A 17 -13.14 24.55 -7.80
C ALA A 17 -12.70 25.03 -6.41
N LYS A 18 -11.39 25.08 -6.18
CA LYS A 18 -10.82 25.55 -4.92
C LYS A 18 -11.03 27.06 -4.70
N GLU A 19 -10.99 27.85 -5.78
CA GLU A 19 -11.10 29.31 -5.72
C GLU A 19 -12.55 29.79 -5.67
N ASN A 20 -13.44 29.12 -6.41
CA ASN A 20 -14.80 29.62 -6.68
C ASN A 20 -15.92 28.69 -6.18
N GLY A 21 -15.58 27.55 -5.56
CA GLY A 21 -16.56 26.54 -5.15
C GLY A 21 -16.88 25.54 -6.26
N LEU A 22 -17.70 24.55 -5.93
CA LEU A 22 -18.17 23.53 -6.87
C LEU A 22 -19.26 24.11 -7.76
N SER A 23 -19.20 23.82 -9.06
CA SER A 23 -20.24 24.21 -10.01
C SER A 23 -20.52 23.08 -11.01
N ARG A 24 -21.68 23.15 -11.65
CA ARG A 24 -22.07 22.17 -12.67
C ARG A 24 -21.13 22.20 -13.87
N GLU A 25 -20.70 23.40 -14.26
CA GLU A 25 -19.77 23.60 -15.39
C GLU A 25 -18.42 22.93 -15.12
N LEU A 26 -17.95 22.90 -13.87
CA LEU A 26 -16.70 22.22 -13.52
C LEU A 26 -16.84 20.69 -13.61
N LEU A 27 -17.99 20.15 -13.21
CA LEU A 27 -18.30 18.73 -13.34
C LEU A 27 -18.39 18.31 -14.81
N ASP A 28 -19.11 19.09 -15.62
CA ASP A 28 -19.22 18.85 -17.07
C ASP A 28 -17.84 18.96 -17.74
N ALA A 29 -17.06 19.99 -17.41
CA ALA A 29 -15.71 20.17 -17.94
C ALA A 29 -14.74 19.04 -17.55
N ALA A 30 -14.92 18.44 -16.36
CA ALA A 30 -14.15 17.28 -15.92
C ALA A 30 -14.54 16.03 -16.71
N GLN A 31 -15.84 15.77 -16.92
CA GLN A 31 -16.30 14.66 -17.76
C GLN A 31 -15.80 14.73 -19.21
N GLU A 32 -15.64 15.95 -19.75
CA GLU A 32 -15.15 16.16 -21.11
C GLU A 32 -13.64 15.94 -21.32
N LEU A 33 -12.86 15.71 -20.25
CA LEU A 33 -11.45 15.35 -20.39
C LEU A 33 -11.34 14.04 -21.17
N ARG A 34 -10.44 13.97 -22.16
CA ARG A 34 -10.37 12.81 -23.06
C ARG A 34 -9.63 11.66 -22.40
N ASP A 35 -8.49 11.97 -21.78
CA ASP A 35 -7.69 11.00 -21.05
C ASP A 35 -8.39 10.60 -19.73
N GLY A 36 -8.70 9.31 -19.62
CA GLY A 36 -9.43 8.74 -18.48
C GLY A 36 -8.74 8.94 -17.13
N ILE A 37 -7.40 8.97 -17.08
CA ILE A 37 -6.67 9.19 -15.82
C ILE A 37 -6.86 10.62 -15.32
N TYR A 38 -6.79 11.60 -16.22
CA TYR A 38 -7.02 12.99 -15.85
C TYR A 38 -8.49 13.29 -15.58
N ARG A 39 -9.41 12.60 -16.26
CA ARG A 39 -10.85 12.64 -15.94
C ARG A 39 -11.12 12.11 -14.54
N ALA A 40 -10.60 10.94 -14.20
CA ALA A 40 -10.71 10.35 -12.86
C ALA A 40 -10.11 11.26 -11.78
N GLU A 41 -8.92 11.84 -12.02
CA GLU A 41 -8.29 12.79 -11.10
C GLU A 41 -9.16 14.04 -10.88
N ALA A 42 -9.66 14.64 -11.96
CA ALA A 42 -10.50 15.83 -11.88
C ALA A 42 -11.80 15.54 -11.12
N LEU A 43 -12.54 14.50 -11.52
CA LEU A 43 -13.80 14.12 -10.91
C LEU A 43 -13.62 13.78 -9.42
N CYS A 44 -12.63 12.95 -9.08
CA CYS A 44 -12.36 12.61 -7.69
C CYS A 44 -11.94 13.84 -6.86
N GLY A 45 -11.20 14.77 -7.45
CA GLY A 45 -10.85 16.03 -6.79
C GLY A 45 -12.05 16.93 -6.52
N LEU A 46 -13.00 17.03 -7.45
CA LEU A 46 -14.24 17.80 -7.28
C LEU A 46 -15.14 17.22 -6.18
N CYS A 47 -15.22 15.90 -6.06
CA CYS A 47 -15.93 15.21 -4.97
C CYS A 47 -15.36 15.53 -3.57
N GLY A 48 -14.16 16.13 -3.49
CA GLY A 48 -13.61 16.62 -2.23
C GLY A 48 -14.31 17.86 -1.67
N SER A 49 -15.11 18.58 -2.46
CA SER A 49 -15.85 19.77 -2.00
C SER A 49 -16.86 19.42 -0.92
N SER A 50 -16.98 20.24 0.13
CA SER A 50 -18.01 20.08 1.17
C SER A 50 -19.42 20.42 0.71
N GLU A 51 -19.57 21.06 -0.46
CA GLU A 51 -20.87 21.45 -1.04
C GLU A 51 -21.59 20.27 -1.69
N MET A 52 -20.86 19.20 -2.04
CA MET A 52 -21.44 17.96 -2.55
C MET A 52 -21.97 17.10 -1.38
N ILE A 53 -23.12 16.46 -1.52
CA ILE A 53 -23.62 15.49 -0.52
C ILE A 53 -23.01 14.10 -0.75
N ASP A 54 -23.08 13.21 0.25
CA ASP A 54 -22.46 11.88 0.17
C ASP A 54 -23.10 11.00 -0.91
N GLU A 55 -24.42 11.15 -1.13
CA GLU A 55 -25.19 10.46 -2.17
C GLU A 55 -24.67 10.83 -3.56
N ASP A 56 -24.59 12.12 -3.87
CA ASP A 56 -24.01 12.58 -5.14
C ASP A 56 -22.59 12.03 -5.35
N ARG A 57 -21.73 12.06 -4.32
CA ARG A 57 -20.38 11.48 -4.44
C ARG A 57 -20.41 10.01 -4.83
N ASN A 58 -21.33 9.22 -4.26
CA ASN A 58 -21.48 7.82 -4.63
C ASN A 58 -21.85 7.64 -6.10
N ASP A 59 -22.76 8.47 -6.63
CA ASP A 59 -23.16 8.42 -8.04
C ASP A 59 -21.99 8.69 -8.99
N TRP A 60 -20.99 9.46 -8.56
CA TRP A 60 -19.78 9.74 -9.33
C TRP A 60 -18.70 8.65 -9.25
N ILE A 61 -18.74 7.76 -8.27
CA ILE A 61 -17.70 6.73 -8.09
C ILE A 61 -17.58 5.81 -9.32
N PRO A 62 -18.68 5.24 -9.88
CA PRO A 62 -18.59 4.42 -11.09
C PRO A 62 -17.90 5.16 -12.24
N ILE A 63 -18.23 6.44 -12.45
CA ILE A 63 -17.64 7.26 -13.52
C ILE A 63 -16.13 7.46 -13.30
N ILE A 64 -15.70 7.68 -12.06
CA ILE A 64 -14.28 7.81 -11.69
C ILE A 64 -13.55 6.49 -11.99
N VAL A 65 -14.11 5.37 -11.53
CA VAL A 65 -13.49 4.03 -11.67
C VAL A 65 -13.43 3.62 -13.14
N ASP A 66 -14.50 3.79 -13.90
CA ASP A 66 -14.56 3.49 -15.34
C ASP A 66 -13.53 4.33 -16.10
N SER A 67 -13.38 5.61 -15.75
CA SER A 67 -12.35 6.47 -16.35
C SER A 67 -10.93 5.99 -16.04
N MET A 68 -10.68 5.40 -14.86
CA MET A 68 -9.37 4.79 -14.57
C MET A 68 -9.14 3.52 -15.40
N LEU A 69 -10.17 2.72 -15.61
CA LEU A 69 -10.10 1.44 -16.32
C LEU A 69 -9.89 1.58 -17.84
N GLU A 70 -10.06 2.78 -18.40
CA GLU A 70 -9.67 3.07 -19.79
C GLU A 70 -8.15 3.03 -20.02
N GLU A 71 -7.34 3.07 -18.95
CA GLU A 71 -5.89 2.97 -19.05
C GLU A 71 -5.40 1.52 -19.05
N GLU A 72 -4.89 1.08 -20.20
CA GLU A 72 -4.36 -0.27 -20.38
C GLU A 72 -2.96 -0.46 -19.76
N ARG A 73 -2.19 0.63 -19.57
CA ARG A 73 -0.81 0.54 -19.05
C ARG A 73 -0.84 0.46 -17.52
N SER A 74 -0.49 -0.71 -16.99
CA SER A 74 -0.51 -0.99 -15.54
C SER A 74 0.27 0.02 -14.69
N TRP A 75 1.45 0.47 -15.14
CA TRP A 75 2.24 1.46 -14.40
C TRP A 75 1.54 2.81 -14.26
N ARG A 76 0.75 3.20 -15.27
CA ARG A 76 0.02 4.47 -15.29
C ARG A 76 -1.26 4.37 -14.45
N LEU A 77 -1.93 3.21 -14.51
CA LEU A 77 -3.04 2.89 -13.61
C LEU A 77 -2.59 2.89 -12.14
N ALA A 78 -1.43 2.29 -11.82
CA ALA A 78 -0.86 2.31 -10.47
C ALA A 78 -0.59 3.72 -9.96
N GLU A 79 -0.08 4.61 -10.81
CA GLU A 79 0.09 6.04 -10.49
C GLU A 79 -1.26 6.71 -10.21
N SER A 80 -2.25 6.44 -11.06
CA SER A 80 -3.61 6.97 -10.91
C SER A 80 -4.26 6.52 -9.60
N ILE A 81 -4.13 5.25 -9.22
CA ILE A 81 -4.60 4.72 -7.92
C ILE A 81 -4.03 5.57 -6.78
N GLY A 82 -2.74 5.91 -6.82
CA GLY A 82 -2.12 6.75 -5.80
C GLY A 82 -2.65 8.19 -5.78
N ILE A 83 -2.90 8.78 -6.95
CA ILE A 83 -3.48 10.12 -7.09
C ILE A 83 -4.90 10.16 -6.55
N VAL A 84 -5.75 9.22 -6.97
CA VAL A 84 -7.15 9.12 -6.57
C VAL A 84 -7.25 8.81 -5.07
N ALA A 85 -6.44 7.88 -4.54
CA ALA A 85 -6.39 7.60 -3.10
C ALA A 85 -6.03 8.84 -2.26
N LYS A 86 -5.05 9.63 -2.73
CA LYS A 86 -4.66 10.87 -2.07
C LYS A 86 -5.78 11.91 -2.13
N SER A 87 -6.53 11.99 -3.22
CA SER A 87 -7.68 12.88 -3.34
C SER A 87 -8.84 12.44 -2.43
N ALA A 88 -9.24 11.16 -2.51
CA ALA A 88 -10.30 10.55 -1.71
C ALA A 88 -10.05 10.66 -0.18
N SER A 89 -8.78 10.63 0.26
CA SER A 89 -8.45 10.83 1.68
C SER A 89 -8.91 12.19 2.25
N LYS A 90 -9.16 13.18 1.39
CA LYS A 90 -9.63 14.52 1.73
C LYS A 90 -11.15 14.65 1.66
N TRP A 91 -11.86 13.64 1.17
CA TRP A 91 -13.32 13.68 1.15
C TRP A 91 -13.87 13.71 2.58
N PRO A 92 -15.04 14.33 2.79
CA PRO A 92 -15.79 14.20 4.03
C PRO A 92 -15.99 12.72 4.41
N LYS A 93 -16.13 12.46 5.72
CA LYS A 93 -16.44 11.10 6.18
C LYS A 93 -17.84 10.74 5.68
N GLY A 94 -17.97 9.54 5.12
CA GLY A 94 -19.21 9.07 4.53
C GLY A 94 -19.04 7.70 3.87
N SER A 95 -20.13 7.18 3.34
CA SER A 95 -20.16 5.90 2.63
C SER A 95 -19.33 5.99 1.35
N ALA A 96 -19.42 7.10 0.61
CA ALA A 96 -18.71 7.29 -0.65
C ALA A 96 -17.19 7.16 -0.51
N ARG A 97 -16.63 7.67 0.60
CA ARG A 97 -15.21 7.52 0.89
C ARG A 97 -14.82 6.05 1.13
N SER A 98 -15.68 5.26 1.75
CA SER A 98 -15.40 3.82 1.95
C SER A 98 -15.49 3.08 0.61
N THR A 99 -16.53 3.35 -0.17
CA THR A 99 -16.77 2.72 -1.46
C THR A 99 -15.63 2.99 -2.46
N ILE A 100 -15.16 4.23 -2.59
CA ILE A 100 -14.02 4.51 -3.50
C ILE A 100 -12.74 3.82 -3.03
N ILE A 101 -12.52 3.68 -1.71
CA ILE A 101 -11.35 2.96 -1.17
C ILE A 101 -11.43 1.47 -1.52
N GLU A 102 -12.60 0.84 -1.40
CA GLU A 102 -12.83 -0.55 -1.79
C GLU A 102 -12.55 -0.77 -3.28
N HIS A 103 -13.00 0.15 -4.15
CA HIS A 103 -12.65 0.11 -5.57
C HIS A 103 -11.15 0.25 -5.82
N LEU A 104 -10.45 1.14 -5.10
CA LEU A 104 -8.99 1.30 -5.26
C LEU A 104 -8.21 0.05 -4.81
N ILE A 105 -8.70 -0.65 -3.79
CA ILE A 105 -8.13 -1.94 -3.36
C ILE A 105 -8.35 -3.00 -4.46
N SER A 106 -9.57 -3.09 -4.99
CA SER A 106 -9.90 -3.99 -6.10
C SER A 106 -9.05 -3.73 -7.34
N LEU A 107 -8.90 -2.46 -7.75
CA LEU A 107 -8.01 -2.06 -8.84
C LEU A 107 -6.55 -2.43 -8.59
N THR A 108 -6.09 -2.31 -7.33
CA THR A 108 -4.73 -2.73 -6.94
C THR A 108 -4.55 -4.24 -7.09
N GLY A 109 -5.55 -5.03 -6.71
CA GLY A 109 -5.55 -6.48 -6.91
C GLY A 109 -5.62 -6.89 -8.39
N GLY A 110 -6.30 -6.09 -9.22
CA GLY A 110 -6.38 -6.29 -10.68
C GLY A 110 -5.09 -5.97 -11.44
N LEU A 111 -4.12 -5.26 -10.85
CA LEU A 111 -2.81 -5.02 -11.46
C LEU A 111 -2.03 -6.34 -11.60
N PRO A 112 -1.24 -6.54 -12.67
CA PRO A 112 -0.36 -7.69 -12.79
C PRO A 112 0.66 -7.74 -11.64
N THR A 113 1.11 -8.94 -11.30
CA THR A 113 2.20 -9.12 -10.34
C THR A 113 3.45 -8.41 -10.84
N GLY A 114 4.11 -7.63 -10.00
CA GLY A 114 5.31 -6.92 -10.36
C GLY A 114 5.45 -5.58 -9.65
N LYS A 115 6.20 -4.68 -10.29
CA LYS A 115 6.55 -3.37 -9.73
C LYS A 115 5.33 -2.46 -9.59
N ASP A 116 4.41 -2.51 -10.54
CA ASP A 116 3.26 -1.59 -10.56
C ASP A 116 2.33 -1.85 -9.37
N ARG A 117 2.10 -3.12 -9.01
CA ARG A 117 1.37 -3.49 -7.79
C ARG A 117 2.09 -3.02 -6.52
N VAL A 118 3.42 -3.11 -6.47
CA VAL A 118 4.22 -2.53 -5.35
C VAL A 118 3.99 -1.03 -5.22
N ASP A 119 4.03 -0.30 -6.34
CA ASP A 119 3.88 1.16 -6.36
C ASP A 119 2.44 1.59 -5.97
N ALA A 120 1.43 0.83 -6.40
CA ALA A 120 0.04 1.01 -5.96
C ALA A 120 -0.13 0.75 -4.45
N LEU A 121 0.32 -0.42 -3.95
CA LEU A 121 0.28 -0.76 -2.52
C LEU A 121 0.96 0.32 -1.67
N LYS A 122 2.17 0.72 -2.03
CA LYS A 122 2.91 1.81 -1.37
C LYS A 122 2.11 3.11 -1.31
N SER A 123 1.32 3.40 -2.35
CA SER A 123 0.53 4.62 -2.44
C SER A 123 -0.78 4.54 -1.65
N ILE A 124 -1.34 3.37 -1.41
CA ILE A 124 -2.64 3.24 -0.72
C ILE A 124 -2.54 2.80 0.75
N SER A 125 -1.52 2.03 1.15
CA SER A 125 -1.46 1.41 2.48
C SER A 125 -1.64 2.40 3.64
N SER A 126 -1.08 3.60 3.55
CA SER A 126 -1.19 4.60 4.62
C SER A 126 -2.48 5.45 4.57
N ARG A 127 -3.40 5.15 3.65
CA ARG A 127 -4.61 5.94 3.36
C ARG A 127 -5.89 5.16 3.54
N VAL A 128 -5.83 3.83 3.47
CA VAL A 128 -6.96 2.96 3.74
C VAL A 128 -7.23 2.85 5.25
N PRO A 129 -8.50 2.65 5.66
CA PRO A 129 -8.81 2.29 7.04
C PRO A 129 -8.10 0.99 7.45
N GLU A 130 -7.74 0.86 8.74
CA GLU A 130 -6.97 -0.28 9.25
C GLU A 130 -7.59 -1.64 8.94
N ARG A 131 -8.93 -1.74 8.88
CA ARG A 131 -9.67 -2.97 8.56
C ARG A 131 -9.32 -3.57 7.19
N HIS A 132 -8.76 -2.78 6.27
CA HIS A 132 -8.35 -3.23 4.93
C HIS A 132 -6.87 -3.60 4.84
N LEU A 133 -6.07 -3.37 5.88
CA LEU A 133 -4.66 -3.76 5.88
C LEU A 133 -4.43 -5.28 5.76
N PRO A 134 -5.26 -6.17 6.33
CA PRO A 134 -5.17 -7.61 6.07
C PRO A 134 -5.33 -7.95 4.58
N GLU A 135 -6.31 -7.34 3.91
CA GLU A 135 -6.56 -7.53 2.48
C GLU A 135 -5.38 -7.04 1.63
N LEU A 136 -4.82 -5.87 1.95
CA LEU A 136 -3.60 -5.39 1.27
C LEU A 136 -2.39 -6.30 1.51
N MET A 137 -2.32 -6.95 2.66
CA MET A 137 -1.24 -7.90 2.95
C MET A 137 -1.34 -9.14 2.07
N LEU A 138 -2.54 -9.67 1.85
CA LEU A 138 -2.77 -10.78 0.92
C LEU A 138 -2.34 -10.40 -0.50
N LEU A 139 -2.76 -9.22 -1.00
CA LEU A 139 -2.35 -8.73 -2.32
C LEU A 139 -0.82 -8.58 -2.45
N ALA A 140 -0.14 -8.25 -1.35
CA ALA A 140 1.31 -8.17 -1.31
C ALA A 140 1.98 -9.54 -1.34
N ILE A 141 1.45 -10.54 -0.62
CA ILE A 141 1.95 -11.92 -0.62
C ILE A 141 1.73 -12.57 -2.00
N GLU A 142 0.63 -12.26 -2.67
CA GLU A 142 0.34 -12.74 -4.03
C GLU A 142 1.16 -12.02 -5.12
N ASN A 143 2.00 -11.04 -4.77
CA ASN A 143 2.79 -10.27 -5.74
C ASN A 143 4.09 -11.00 -6.13
N HIS A 144 3.94 -12.12 -6.83
CA HIS A 144 5.02 -13.06 -7.13
C HIS A 144 6.34 -12.41 -7.60
N GLY A 145 7.43 -12.80 -6.96
CA GLY A 145 8.79 -12.30 -7.23
C GLY A 145 9.12 -10.93 -6.62
N LEU A 146 8.14 -10.22 -6.03
CA LEU A 146 8.31 -8.93 -5.35
C LEU A 146 7.49 -8.84 -4.05
N GLU A 147 7.18 -9.97 -3.43
CA GLU A 147 6.29 -10.12 -2.28
C GLU A 147 6.80 -9.33 -1.07
N ALA A 148 8.06 -9.56 -0.67
CA ALA A 148 8.68 -8.85 0.46
C ALA A 148 8.71 -7.32 0.24
N LYS A 149 8.89 -6.89 -1.01
CA LYS A 149 8.91 -5.46 -1.37
C LYS A 149 7.50 -4.86 -1.34
N ALA A 150 6.49 -5.61 -1.77
CA ALA A 150 5.08 -5.25 -1.73
C ALA A 150 4.54 -5.21 -0.29
N ALA A 151 4.96 -6.14 0.57
CA ALA A 151 4.48 -6.26 1.94
C ALA A 151 5.00 -5.13 2.83
N ARG A 152 6.22 -4.65 2.60
CA ARG A 152 6.87 -3.64 3.43
C ARG A 152 6.04 -2.36 3.68
N PRO A 153 5.42 -1.69 2.68
CA PRO A 153 4.54 -0.55 2.94
C PRO A 153 3.27 -0.92 3.73
N VAL A 154 2.72 -2.13 3.53
CA VAL A 154 1.57 -2.62 4.27
C VAL A 154 1.93 -2.85 5.73
N ILE A 155 3.02 -3.56 6.00
CA ILE A 155 3.60 -3.78 7.33
C ILE A 155 3.81 -2.45 8.05
N LYS A 156 4.34 -1.43 7.34
CA LYS A 156 4.50 -0.10 7.90
C LYS A 156 3.17 0.51 8.34
N ALA A 157 2.14 0.45 7.50
CA ALA A 157 0.83 0.95 7.86
C ALA A 157 0.21 0.17 9.03
N MET A 158 0.41 -1.15 9.10
CA MET A 158 -0.05 -2.00 10.20
C MET A 158 0.59 -1.59 11.54
N VAL A 159 1.92 -1.45 11.57
CA VAL A 159 2.61 -1.03 12.80
C VAL A 159 2.17 0.37 13.23
N GLN A 160 1.96 1.28 12.26
CA GLN A 160 1.52 2.64 12.54
C GLN A 160 0.07 2.72 13.06
N SER A 161 -0.80 1.75 12.74
CA SER A 161 -2.15 1.68 13.33
C SER A 161 -2.14 1.28 14.81
N ARG A 162 -1.02 0.69 15.30
CA ARG A 162 -0.85 0.18 16.66
C ARG A 162 -1.89 -0.87 17.09
N ASN A 163 -2.52 -1.51 16.11
CA ASN A 163 -3.54 -2.54 16.34
C ASN A 163 -2.87 -3.91 16.54
N HIS A 164 -2.64 -4.29 17.79
CA HIS A 164 -1.99 -5.55 18.16
C HIS A 164 -2.77 -6.77 17.67
N ASP A 165 -4.10 -6.75 17.82
CA ASP A 165 -4.96 -7.89 17.47
C ASP A 165 -4.90 -8.17 15.98
N MET A 166 -5.00 -7.13 15.15
CA MET A 166 -4.87 -7.24 13.70
C MET A 166 -3.49 -7.78 13.29
N ILE A 167 -2.40 -7.26 13.87
CA ILE A 167 -1.05 -7.75 13.55
C ILE A 167 -0.92 -9.22 13.94
N THR A 168 -1.39 -9.60 15.13
CA THR A 168 -1.35 -10.98 15.62
C THR A 168 -2.12 -11.94 14.70
N GLN A 169 -3.25 -11.49 14.14
CA GLN A 169 -4.05 -12.28 13.18
C GLN A 169 -3.38 -12.41 11.80
N ILE A 170 -2.59 -11.42 11.37
CA ILE A 170 -1.92 -11.45 10.06
C ILE A 170 -0.59 -12.21 10.11
N MET A 171 0.11 -12.23 11.25
CA MET A 171 1.42 -12.90 11.37
C MET A 171 1.44 -14.36 10.90
N PRO A 172 0.41 -15.20 11.17
CA PRO A 172 0.33 -16.55 10.59
C PRO A 172 0.42 -16.58 9.06
N LEU A 173 -0.24 -15.63 8.37
CA LEU A 173 -0.17 -15.52 6.90
C LEU A 173 1.26 -15.22 6.42
N MET A 174 2.05 -14.51 7.22
CA MET A 174 3.47 -14.27 6.90
C MET A 174 4.30 -15.55 7.01
N THR A 175 3.96 -16.43 7.96
CA THR A 175 4.71 -17.67 8.21
C THR A 175 4.33 -18.83 7.31
N GLU A 176 3.16 -18.79 6.66
CA GLU A 176 2.72 -19.78 5.67
C GLU A 176 3.43 -19.65 4.32
N ALA A 177 4.15 -18.55 4.10
CA ALA A 177 4.99 -18.36 2.93
C ALA A 177 6.22 -19.30 2.93
N SER A 178 6.95 -19.35 1.81
CA SER A 178 8.24 -20.07 1.79
C SER A 178 9.18 -19.54 2.90
N PRO A 179 10.05 -20.39 3.50
CA PRO A 179 10.90 -19.99 4.62
C PRO A 179 11.67 -18.69 4.34
N ASP A 180 12.23 -18.54 3.14
CA ASP A 180 12.93 -17.33 2.72
C ASP A 180 12.05 -16.07 2.77
N LEU A 181 10.85 -16.14 2.20
CA LEU A 181 9.92 -15.03 2.14
C LEU A 181 9.38 -14.69 3.54
N ALA A 182 9.02 -15.71 4.33
CA ALA A 182 8.55 -15.55 5.70
C ALA A 182 9.60 -14.82 6.56
N VAL A 183 10.87 -15.25 6.49
CA VAL A 183 11.97 -14.61 7.22
C VAL A 183 12.16 -13.15 6.80
N ARG A 184 12.08 -12.84 5.48
CA ARG A 184 12.18 -11.44 4.99
C ARG A 184 11.03 -10.55 5.46
N MET A 185 9.81 -11.08 5.52
CA MET A 185 8.64 -10.34 6.02
C MET A 185 8.72 -10.10 7.53
N LEU A 186 9.13 -11.12 8.29
CA LEU A 186 9.32 -11.02 9.75
C LEU A 186 10.48 -10.09 10.12
N ASP A 187 11.59 -10.09 9.38
CA ASP A 187 12.67 -9.10 9.53
C ASP A 187 12.14 -7.68 9.28
N SER A 188 11.34 -7.49 8.22
CA SER A 188 10.71 -6.20 7.92
C SER A 188 9.79 -5.73 9.05
N LEU A 189 8.94 -6.61 9.57
CA LEU A 189 8.07 -6.33 10.71
C LEU A 189 8.88 -5.95 11.95
N HIS A 190 9.87 -6.76 12.32
CA HIS A 190 10.75 -6.47 13.46
C HIS A 190 11.39 -5.08 13.37
N ARG A 191 11.98 -4.76 12.21
CA ARG A 191 12.66 -3.48 12.00
C ARG A 191 11.72 -2.29 12.09
N ILE A 192 10.56 -2.38 11.44
CA ILE A 192 9.57 -1.32 11.43
C ILE A 192 8.99 -1.12 12.84
N SER A 193 8.68 -2.21 13.54
CA SER A 193 8.26 -2.18 14.95
C SER A 193 9.30 -1.51 15.85
N GLY A 194 10.59 -1.84 15.68
CA GLY A 194 11.67 -1.18 16.41
C GLY A 194 11.78 0.32 16.13
N GLN A 195 11.63 0.73 14.86
CA GLN A 195 11.65 2.14 14.45
C GLN A 195 10.47 2.94 15.04
N GLU A 196 9.29 2.34 15.06
CA GLU A 196 8.05 2.96 15.57
C GLU A 196 7.89 2.79 17.09
N LYS A 197 8.88 2.19 17.77
CA LYS A 197 8.86 1.86 19.21
C LYS A 197 7.60 1.08 19.62
N PHE A 198 7.21 0.13 18.79
CA PHE A 198 6.04 -0.72 18.96
C PHE A 198 6.48 -2.14 19.30
N THR A 199 6.00 -2.68 20.41
CA THR A 199 6.40 -4.01 20.88
C THR A 199 5.36 -5.05 20.46
N ILE A 200 5.78 -6.10 19.77
CA ILE A 200 4.95 -7.26 19.43
C ILE A 200 5.45 -8.46 20.24
N GLN A 201 4.53 -9.26 20.77
CA GLN A 201 4.83 -10.44 21.58
C GLN A 201 4.02 -11.65 21.08
N PRO A 202 4.67 -12.79 20.74
CA PRO A 202 6.11 -12.93 20.60
C PRO A 202 6.65 -12.01 19.50
N SER A 203 7.92 -11.63 19.60
CA SER A 203 8.53 -10.76 18.60
C SER A 203 8.58 -11.44 17.23
N ALA A 204 8.52 -10.63 16.15
CA ALA A 204 8.61 -11.15 14.79
C ALA A 204 9.91 -11.95 14.56
N LEU A 205 10.99 -11.58 15.24
CA LEU A 205 12.23 -12.34 15.25
C LEU A 205 12.08 -13.71 15.92
N GLU A 206 11.49 -13.79 17.11
CA GLU A 206 11.26 -15.09 17.76
C GLU A 206 10.43 -16.04 16.89
N ILE A 207 9.47 -15.52 16.13
CA ILE A 207 8.70 -16.29 15.15
C ILE A 207 9.55 -16.73 13.95
N ALA A 208 10.55 -15.95 13.56
CA ALA A 208 11.43 -16.29 12.44
C ALA A 208 12.45 -17.40 12.77
N LEU A 209 12.80 -17.60 14.05
CA LEU A 209 13.85 -18.53 14.48
C LEU A 209 13.69 -19.96 13.92
N PRO A 210 12.51 -20.61 13.99
CA PRO A 210 12.35 -21.96 13.47
C PRO A 210 12.52 -22.07 11.95
N LEU A 211 12.36 -20.96 11.22
CA LEU A 211 12.41 -20.91 9.76
C LEU A 211 13.83 -20.73 9.23
N LEU A 212 14.80 -20.35 10.08
CA LEU A 212 16.17 -20.05 9.64
C LEU A 212 16.88 -21.27 9.06
N GLY A 213 16.58 -22.48 9.55
CA GLY A 213 17.18 -23.73 9.06
C GLY A 213 16.85 -24.06 7.61
N GLU A 214 15.75 -23.53 7.08
CA GLU A 214 15.26 -23.79 5.72
C GLU A 214 15.37 -22.55 4.82
N ALA A 215 15.77 -21.40 5.37
CA ALA A 215 15.94 -20.15 4.62
C ALA A 215 17.31 -20.10 3.92
N GLU A 216 17.39 -19.32 2.83
CA GLU A 216 18.67 -19.14 2.14
C GLU A 216 19.68 -18.40 3.04
N PHE A 217 20.95 -18.78 2.92
CA PHE A 217 22.04 -18.17 3.71
C PHE A 217 22.03 -16.64 3.66
N GLU A 218 21.81 -16.05 2.49
CA GLU A 218 21.85 -14.59 2.32
C GLU A 218 20.71 -13.88 3.07
N THR A 219 19.55 -14.54 3.16
CA THR A 219 18.41 -14.06 3.95
C THR A 219 18.70 -14.14 5.45
N VAL A 220 19.25 -15.26 5.92
CA VAL A 220 19.68 -15.41 7.33
C VAL A 220 20.76 -14.39 7.69
N ARG A 221 21.76 -14.20 6.83
CA ARG A 221 22.84 -13.22 6.98
C ARG A 221 22.30 -11.79 7.08
N THR A 222 21.33 -11.44 6.23
CA THR A 222 20.68 -10.12 6.23
C THR A 222 19.92 -9.89 7.54
N LEU A 223 19.13 -10.88 7.98
CA LEU A 223 18.40 -10.79 9.24
C LEU A 223 19.36 -10.63 10.43
N CYS A 224 20.41 -11.45 10.53
CA CYS A 224 21.39 -11.35 11.63
C CYS A 224 22.12 -9.98 11.64
N SER A 225 22.38 -9.41 10.46
CA SER A 225 22.97 -8.07 10.35
C SER A 225 22.02 -6.99 10.88
N ASN A 226 20.72 -7.12 10.60
CA ASN A 226 19.69 -6.18 11.04
C ASN A 226 19.39 -6.30 12.54
N ALA A 227 19.37 -7.53 13.07
CA ALA A 227 19.16 -7.78 14.50
C ALA A 227 20.25 -7.14 15.38
N ARG A 228 21.50 -7.05 14.91
CA ARG A 228 22.60 -6.39 15.65
C ARG A 228 22.40 -4.89 15.84
N VAL A 229 21.66 -4.23 14.95
CA VAL A 229 21.48 -2.77 14.95
C VAL A 229 20.36 -2.33 15.91
N LEU A 230 19.43 -3.22 16.24
CA LEU A 230 18.31 -2.97 17.15
C LEU A 230 18.58 -3.75 18.44
N VAL A 231 18.81 -3.04 19.55
CA VAL A 231 19.24 -3.57 20.87
C VAL A 231 18.67 -4.98 21.16
N MET A 232 19.55 -5.99 21.16
CA MET A 232 19.19 -7.41 21.21
C MET A 232 18.93 -7.92 22.64
N SER A 233 18.07 -8.94 22.74
CA SER A 233 18.09 -9.89 23.87
C SER A 233 19.29 -10.85 23.74
N SER A 234 19.78 -11.39 24.86
CA SER A 234 20.99 -12.23 24.92
C SER A 234 20.90 -13.55 24.13
N CYS A 235 19.71 -14.09 23.93
CA CYS A 235 19.47 -15.35 23.21
C CYS A 235 19.85 -15.24 21.72
N TRP A 236 19.56 -14.10 21.09
CA TRP A 236 19.80 -13.86 19.68
C TRP A 236 21.29 -13.73 19.31
N GLN A 237 22.12 -13.24 20.25
CA GLN A 237 23.56 -13.11 20.00
C GLN A 237 24.26 -14.47 19.90
N MET A 238 23.75 -15.50 20.57
CA MET A 238 24.30 -16.86 20.47
C MET A 238 23.94 -17.50 19.13
N HIS A 239 22.67 -17.48 18.72
CA HIS A 239 22.23 -18.14 17.50
C HIS A 239 22.87 -17.56 16.22
N CYS A 240 22.99 -16.22 16.14
CA CYS A 240 23.70 -15.62 15.01
C CYS A 240 25.20 -15.93 15.02
N LYS A 241 25.83 -16.13 16.19
CA LYS A 241 27.25 -16.53 16.27
C LYS A 241 27.44 -17.99 15.87
N GLU A 242 26.51 -18.88 16.21
CA GLU A 242 26.54 -20.29 15.79
C GLU A 242 26.44 -20.39 14.26
N TRP A 243 25.47 -19.72 13.64
CA TRP A 243 25.31 -19.70 12.18
C TRP A 243 26.46 -19.04 11.41
N MET A 244 27.05 -17.97 11.95
CA MET A 244 28.21 -17.31 11.31
C MET A 244 29.52 -18.10 11.43
N ASN A 245 29.59 -19.11 12.31
CA ASN A 245 30.78 -19.90 12.56
C ASN A 245 30.66 -21.35 12.06
N GLU A 246 29.58 -21.72 11.36
CA GLU A 246 29.47 -23.03 10.74
C GLU A 246 30.45 -23.18 9.55
N PRO A 247 31.36 -24.18 9.56
CA PRO A 247 32.39 -24.35 8.53
C PRO A 247 31.87 -24.72 7.13
N SER A 248 30.58 -25.02 7.00
CA SER A 248 29.91 -25.40 5.75
C SER A 248 29.51 -24.20 4.88
N VAL A 249 29.76 -22.96 5.32
CA VAL A 249 29.26 -21.74 4.67
C VAL A 249 30.36 -20.72 4.31
N LEU A 250 31.57 -21.20 4.05
CA LEU A 250 32.61 -20.44 3.39
C LEU A 250 33.01 -21.15 2.08
N PRO A 251 33.04 -20.47 0.93
CA PRO A 251 33.61 -21.04 -0.30
C PRO A 251 35.10 -21.33 -0.15
#